data_AF-A0A6P0XJD9-F1
#
_entry.id   AF-A0A6P0XJD9-F1
#
_cell.length_a   1.000
_cell.length_b   1.000
_cell.length_c   1.000
_cell.angle_alpha   90.00
_cell.angle_beta   90.00
_cell.angle_gamma   90.00
#
_symmetry.space_group_name_H-M   'P 1'
#
loop_
_entity.id
_entity.type
_entity.pdbx_description
1 polymer ?
#
loop_
_entity_poly.entity_id
_entity_poly.type
_entity_poly.pdbx_seq_one_letter_code
_entity_poly.pdbx_strand_id
1 'polypeptide(L)' 'MNINRRNFLILTSVTLGSITLGACQTSGDNSSSSVTPSTSVNDTKLVENSGVFQLTPLPYDYDALEPYIDKETMQFHHD' A
#
# COMPACT_ATOMS: atom_id res chain seq x y z
N MET A 1 3.58 -24.86 -30.26
CA MET A 1 4.17 -25.07 -28.93
C MET A 1 3.52 -24.07 -27.98
N ASN A 2 2.54 -24.50 -27.19
CA ASN A 2 1.84 -23.60 -26.28
C ASN A 2 2.71 -23.41 -25.04
N ILE A 3 3.50 -22.35 -25.06
CA ILE A 3 4.42 -22.04 -23.97
C ILE A 3 3.62 -21.38 -22.85
N ASN A 4 3.56 -22.05 -21.71
CA ASN A 4 2.89 -21.56 -20.52
C ASN A 4 3.63 -20.31 -20.02
N ARG A 5 2.99 -19.14 -20.10
CA ARG A 5 3.53 -17.84 -19.67
C ARG A 5 4.13 -17.88 -18.26
N ARG A 6 3.57 -18.72 -17.39
CA ARG A 6 4.04 -18.97 -16.02
C ARG A 6 5.39 -19.70 -15.98
N ASN A 7 5.58 -20.75 -16.78
CA ASN A 7 6.87 -21.44 -16.91
C ASN A 7 7.91 -20.56 -17.60
N PHE A 8 7.49 -19.73 -18.54
CA PHE A 8 8.37 -18.76 -19.19
C PHE A 8 8.90 -17.74 -18.19
N LEU A 9 8.04 -17.17 -17.33
CA LEU A 9 8.41 -16.20 -16.32
C LEU A 9 9.36 -16.80 -15.26
N ILE A 10 9.08 -18.02 -14.80
CA ILE A 10 9.95 -18.77 -13.87
C ILE A 10 11.32 -19.06 -14.50
N LEU A 11 11.38 -19.41 -15.79
CA LEU A 11 12.65 -19.69 -16.46
C LEU A 11 13.49 -18.42 -16.66
N THR A 12 12.87 -17.26 -16.87
CA THR A 12 13.58 -15.98 -17.08
C THR A 12 14.11 -15.33 -15.81
N SER A 13 13.51 -15.57 -14.63
CA SER A 13 13.90 -14.88 -13.39
C SER A 13 15.12 -15.50 -12.67
N VAL A 14 15.62 -16.66 -13.12
CA VAL A 14 16.69 -17.40 -12.42
C VAL A 14 18.10 -16.96 -12.84
N THR A 15 18.28 -16.11 -13.87
CA THR A 15 19.60 -15.93 -14.51
C THR A 15 20.40 -14.67 -14.14
N LEU A 16 19.96 -13.78 -13.25
CA LEU A 16 20.78 -12.62 -12.87
C LEU A 16 20.71 -12.27 -11.38
N GLY A 17 21.77 -12.65 -10.67
CA GLY A 17 22.46 -11.77 -9.72
C GLY A 17 21.79 -11.48 -8.39
N SER A 18 21.97 -12.37 -7.41
CA SER A 18 21.96 -11.97 -6.00
C SER A 18 23.20 -11.13 -5.70
N ILE A 19 23.07 -9.80 -5.80
CA ILE A 19 24.05 -8.85 -5.25
C ILE A 19 23.70 -8.67 -3.79
N THR A 20 24.62 -9.03 -2.90
CA THR A 20 24.45 -8.83 -1.46
C THR A 20 24.72 -7.35 -1.15
N LEU A 21 23.68 -6.62 -0.72
CA LEU A 21 23.82 -5.35 0.00
C LEU A 21 23.38 -5.69 1.43
N GLY A 22 24.24 -5.73 2.44
CA GLY A 22 25.15 -4.65 2.80
C GLY A 22 24.50 -3.82 3.92
N ALA A 23 24.52 -4.35 5.14
CA ALA A 23 24.31 -3.71 6.45
C ALA A 23 23.31 -2.54 6.57
N CYS A 24 22.10 -2.83 7.05
CA CYS A 24 21.39 -1.87 7.90
C CYS A 24 21.68 -2.21 9.36
N GLN A 25 22.51 -1.37 9.97
CA GLN A 25 22.72 -1.32 11.41
C GLN A 25 21.37 -0.99 12.07
N THR A 26 20.98 -1.81 13.04
CA THR A 26 19.86 -1.54 13.94
C THR A 26 20.31 -0.45 14.92
N SER A 27 20.04 0.81 14.57
CA SER A 27 20.10 1.92 15.52
C SER A 27 18.78 1.94 16.30
N GLY A 28 18.78 1.22 17.43
CA GLY A 28 17.76 1.37 18.45
C GLY A 28 18.10 2.56 19.31
N ASP A 29 17.51 3.73 19.01
CA ASP A 29 17.43 4.85 19.96
C ASP A 29 15.97 5.27 20.10
N ASN A 30 15.24 4.47 20.89
CA ASN A 30 13.93 4.84 21.40
C ASN A 30 14.13 5.73 22.63
N SER A 31 14.57 6.97 22.44
CA SER A 31 14.53 7.99 23.50
C SER A 31 13.36 8.92 23.27
N SER A 32 12.15 8.40 23.41
CA SER A 32 10.99 9.22 23.76
C SER A 32 10.84 9.16 25.26
N SER A 33 11.22 10.28 25.87
CA SER A 33 11.13 10.65 27.27
C SER A 33 10.12 9.85 28.08
N SER A 34 10.65 9.28 29.16
CA SER A 34 9.90 8.89 30.34
C SER A 34 9.08 10.08 30.86
N VAL A 35 7.78 10.07 30.57
CA VAL A 35 6.77 10.67 31.44
C VAL A 35 5.62 9.67 31.56
N THR A 36 5.72 8.81 32.56
CA THR A 36 4.54 8.26 33.23
C THR A 36 4.51 8.88 34.62
N PRO A 37 3.44 9.60 34.93
CA PRO A 37 2.52 9.09 35.93
C PRO A 37 1.12 8.92 35.34
N SER A 38 0.60 7.72 35.52
CA SER A 38 -0.72 7.26 35.14
C SER A 38 -1.83 8.26 35.50
N THR A 39 -2.73 8.50 34.54
CA THR A 39 -4.16 8.61 34.84
C THR A 39 -4.89 7.89 33.72
N SER A 40 -5.56 6.82 34.11
CA SER A 40 -6.47 6.02 33.30
C SER A 40 -7.51 6.93 32.63
N VAL A 41 -7.47 7.00 31.31
CA VAL A 41 -8.61 7.39 30.47
C VAL A 41 -8.71 6.36 29.36
N ASN A 42 -9.45 5.29 29.66
CA ASN A 42 -10.14 4.53 28.63
C ASN A 42 -11.10 5.51 27.92
N ASP A 43 -10.71 5.98 26.73
CA ASP A 43 -11.60 6.33 25.61
C ASP A 43 -10.82 7.11 24.55
N THR A 44 -9.90 6.44 23.85
CA THR A 44 -9.64 6.84 22.46
C THR A 44 -10.76 6.25 21.62
N LYS A 45 -11.95 6.84 21.76
CA LYS A 45 -13.01 6.72 20.75
C LYS A 45 -12.38 7.20 19.46
N LEU A 46 -12.03 6.26 18.59
CA LEU A 46 -11.63 6.55 17.22
C LEU A 46 -12.69 7.51 16.69
N VAL A 47 -12.27 8.74 16.43
CA VAL A 47 -13.10 9.72 15.75
C VAL A 47 -13.31 9.13 14.37
N GLU A 48 -14.37 8.35 14.24
CA GLU A 48 -14.95 8.01 12.96
C GLU A 48 -15.14 9.36 12.27
N ASN A 49 -14.39 9.55 11.19
CA ASN A 49 -14.42 10.73 10.36
C ASN A 49 -15.83 10.87 9.78
N SER A 50 -16.77 11.36 10.59
CA SER A 50 -18.06 11.88 10.15
C SER A 50 -17.81 13.28 9.59
N GLY A 51 -16.91 13.34 8.61
CA GLY A 51 -16.52 14.55 7.93
C GLY A 51 -17.69 15.02 7.10
N VAL A 52 -18.05 16.29 7.26
CA VAL A 52 -19.03 17.01 6.44
C VAL A 52 -18.76 16.96 4.93
N PHE A 53 -17.60 16.46 4.50
CA PHE A 53 -17.22 16.24 3.12
C PHE A 53 -17.12 14.74 2.85
N GLN A 54 -17.85 14.28 1.82
CA GLN A 54 -17.84 12.91 1.33
C GLN A 54 -17.37 12.88 -0.11
N LEU A 55 -16.65 11.83 -0.48
CA LEU A 55 -16.28 11.59 -1.88
C LEU A 55 -17.52 11.20 -2.67
N THR A 56 -17.85 11.99 -3.69
CA THR A 56 -18.96 11.67 -4.59
C THR A 56 -18.61 10.45 -5.44
N PRO A 57 -19.54 9.48 -5.63
CA PRO A 57 -19.31 8.38 -6.55
C PRO A 57 -19.19 8.87 -7.99
N LEU A 58 -18.42 8.16 -8.80
CA LEU A 58 -18.34 8.43 -10.23
C LEU A 58 -19.70 8.17 -10.91
N PRO A 59 -20.09 8.97 -11.91
CA PRO A 59 -21.31 8.76 -12.68
C PRO A 59 -21.15 7.70 -13.79
N TYR A 60 -20.00 7.03 -13.84
CA TYR A 60 -19.64 6.02 -14.83
C TYR A 60 -18.78 4.92 -14.19
N ASP A 61 -18.76 3.76 -14.84
CA ASP A 61 -17.95 2.62 -14.41
C ASP A 61 -16.45 2.91 -14.59
N TYR A 62 -15.60 2.26 -13.78
CA TYR A 62 -14.15 2.48 -13.78
C TYR A 62 -13.47 2.21 -15.14
N ASP A 63 -14.06 1.40 -16.02
CA ASP A 63 -13.54 1.09 -17.36
C ASP A 63 -14.14 1.97 -18.48
N ALA A 64 -15.04 2.91 -18.15
CA ALA A 64 -15.70 3.76 -19.14
C ALA A 64 -14.73 4.70 -19.90
N LEU A 65 -13.50 4.85 -19.42
CA LEU A 65 -12.46 5.70 -20.00
C LEU A 65 -11.43 4.92 -20.83
N GLU A 66 -11.62 3.61 -21.01
CA GLU A 66 -10.80 2.83 -21.94
C GLU A 66 -10.99 3.31 -23.39
N PRO A 67 -9.95 3.23 -24.24
CA PRO A 67 -8.61 2.68 -24.00
C PRO A 67 -7.60 3.71 -23.46
N TYR A 68 -8.06 4.89 -23.04
CA TYR A 68 -7.18 6.01 -22.68
C TYR A 68 -6.72 5.95 -21.23
N ILE A 69 -7.59 5.49 -20.34
CA ILE A 69 -7.29 5.24 -18.92
C ILE A 69 -7.84 3.85 -18.61
N ASP A 70 -6.98 2.98 -18.11
CA ASP A 70 -7.39 1.63 -17.73
C ASP A 70 -8.12 1.61 -16.38
N LYS A 71 -8.91 0.55 -16.16
CA LYS A 71 -9.71 0.34 -14.97
C LYS A 71 -8.90 0.36 -13.66
N GLU A 72 -7.72 -0.25 -13.65
CA GLU A 72 -6.88 -0.39 -12.46
C GLU A 72 -6.35 0.99 -12.03
N THR A 73 -5.92 1.80 -12.99
CA THR A 73 -5.56 3.21 -12.76
C THR A 73 -6.72 4.02 -12.17
N MET A 74 -7.94 3.87 -12.69
CA MET A 74 -9.11 4.58 -12.16
C MET A 74 -9.45 4.18 -10.73
N GLN A 75 -9.37 2.88 -10.41
CA GLN A 75 -9.63 2.37 -9.06
C GLN A 75 -8.63 2.93 -8.06
N PHE A 76 -7.32 2.83 -8.35
CA PHE A 76 -6.30 3.38 -7.46
C PHE A 76 -6.31 4.90 -7.33
N HIS A 77 -6.91 5.63 -8.28
CA HIS A 77 -6.96 7.09 -8.23
C HIS A 77 -8.22 7.62 -7.53
N HIS A 78 -9.34 6.90 -7.60
CA HIS A 78 -10.62 7.32 -6.99
C HIS A 78 -10.84 6.73 -5.59
N ASP A 79 -10.47 5.46 -5.37
CA ASP A 79 -10.64 4.75 -4.08
C ASP A 79 -9.56 5.12 -3.05
#